data_AF-A0A523ARE6-F1
#
_entry.id   AF-A0A523ARE6-F1
#
_cell.length_a   1.000
_cell.length_b   1.000
_cell.length_c   1.000
_cell.angle_alpha   90.00
_cell.angle_beta   90.00
_cell.angle_gamma   90.00
#
_symmetry.space_group_name_H-M   'P 1'
#
loop_
_entity.id
_entity.type
_entity.pdbx_description
1 polymer ?
#
loop_
_entity_poly.entity_id
_entity_poly.type
_entity_poly.pdbx_seq_one_letter_code
_entity_poly.pdbx_strand_id
1 'polypeptide(L)' 'MRQVYVKRAARQLLELYPDRFTTDFLHNRKVLDELLEVESKPLKNRIAGYLTSLMKQKAMS' A
#
# COMPACT_ATOMS: atom_id res chain seq x y z
N MET A 1 -1.64 16.48 -10.67
CA MET A 1 -0.43 15.91 -10.05
C MET A 1 -0.76 15.33 -8.67
N ARG A 2 -0.54 14.02 -8.44
CA ARG A 2 -0.40 13.35 -7.10
C ARG A 2 -0.36 11.80 -7.17
N GLN A 3 -0.57 11.18 -8.33
CA GLN A 3 -0.68 9.72 -8.40
C GLN A 3 0.67 9.00 -8.49
N VAL A 4 1.70 9.61 -9.08
CA VAL A 4 3.00 8.94 -9.33
C VAL A 4 3.70 8.58 -8.02
N TYR A 5 3.70 9.48 -7.04
CA TYR A 5 4.30 9.23 -5.73
C TYR A 5 3.60 8.08 -4.98
N VAL A 6 2.27 8.04 -4.99
CA VAL A 6 1.50 6.94 -4.37
C VAL A 6 1.85 5.60 -4.99
N LYS A 7 1.90 5.54 -6.33
CA LYS A 7 2.23 4.30 -7.05
C LYS A 7 3.67 3.85 -6.79
N ARG A 8 4.61 4.79 -6.77
CA ARG A 8 6.03 4.52 -6.47
C ARG A 8 6.21 4.01 -5.04
N ALA A 9 5.65 4.71 -4.06
CA ALA A 9 5.75 4.34 -2.65
C ALA A 9 5.16 2.95 -2.38
N ALA A 10 3.97 2.67 -2.93
CA ALA A 10 3.36 1.35 -2.80
C ALA A 10 4.21 0.22 -3.40
N ARG A 11 4.81 0.42 -4.58
CA ARG A 11 5.71 -0.58 -5.18
C ARG A 11 6.96 -0.80 -4.34
N GLN A 12 7.59 0.28 -3.86
CA GLN A 12 8.76 0.18 -2.99
C GLN A 12 8.45 -0.55 -1.68
N LEU A 13 7.32 -0.23 -1.04
CA LEU A 13 6.87 -0.93 0.16
C LEU A 13 6.65 -2.42 -0.11
N LEU A 14 6.07 -2.73 -1.26
CA LEU A 14 5.82 -4.11 -1.67
C LEU A 14 7.12 -4.89 -1.96
N GLU A 15 8.11 -4.24 -2.56
CA GLU A 15 9.44 -4.81 -2.79
C GLU A 15 10.20 -5.04 -1.48
N LEU A 16 10.08 -4.12 -0.51
CA LEU A 16 10.76 -4.21 0.79
C LEU A 16 10.07 -5.20 1.75
N TYR A 17 8.74 -5.31 1.71
CA TYR A 17 7.95 -6.10 2.65
C TYR A 17 6.88 -6.94 1.93
N PRO A 18 7.26 -7.84 1.01
CA PRO A 18 6.31 -8.58 0.17
C PRO A 18 5.31 -9.43 0.97
N ASP A 19 5.75 -9.98 2.10
CA ASP A 19 4.94 -10.90 2.92
C ASP A 19 4.03 -10.19 3.93
N ARG A 20 4.17 -8.87 4.07
CA ARG A 20 3.40 -8.08 5.05
C ARG A 20 2.09 -7.57 4.47
N PHE A 21 1.96 -7.49 3.16
CA PHE A 21 0.79 -6.94 2.48
C PHE A 21 -0.11 -8.05 1.91
N THR A 22 -1.42 -7.81 1.94
CA THR A 22 -2.44 -8.77 1.50
C THR A 22 -3.47 -8.12 0.57
N THR A 23 -4.49 -8.87 0.16
CA THR A 23 -5.64 -8.32 -0.58
C THR A 23 -6.66 -7.60 0.32
N ASP A 24 -6.42 -7.53 1.64
CA ASP A 24 -7.28 -6.86 2.61
C ASP A 24 -6.82 -5.42 2.88
N PHE A 25 -7.77 -4.48 2.77
CA PHE A 25 -7.48 -3.06 2.92
C PHE A 25 -7.16 -2.67 4.37
N LEU A 26 -7.89 -3.23 5.34
CA LEU A 26 -7.72 -2.87 6.75
C LEU A 26 -6.37 -3.34 7.28
N HIS A 27 -5.98 -4.56 6.93
CA HIS A 27 -4.66 -5.12 7.20
C HIS A 27 -3.55 -4.26 6.59
N ASN A 28 -3.65 -3.94 5.30
CA ASN A 28 -2.67 -3.08 4.62
C ASN A 28 -2.55 -1.70 5.28
N ARG A 29 -3.68 -1.11 5.70
CA ARG A 29 -3.66 0.18 6.40
C ARG A 29 -2.94 0.07 7.76
N LYS A 30 -3.21 -0.99 8.52
CA LYS A 30 -2.56 -1.23 9.81
C LYS A 30 -1.05 -1.42 9.64
N VAL A 31 -0.63 -2.18 8.63
CA VAL A 31 0.80 -2.35 8.31
C VAL A 31 1.43 -1.01 7.91
N LEU A 32 0.73 -0.16 7.16
CA LEU A 32 1.22 1.20 6.89
C LEU A 32 1.28 2.09 8.13
N ASP A 33 0.38 1.91 9.11
CA ASP A 33 0.44 2.61 10.39
C ASP A 33 1.67 2.19 11.21
N GLU A 34 2.08 0.91 11.12
CA GLU A 34 3.28 0.39 11.78
C GLU A 34 4.59 0.80 11.08
N LEU A 35 4.58 0.84 9.74
CA LEU A 35 5.79 1.10 8.94
C LEU A 35 6.05 2.59 8.68
N LEU A 36 5.00 3.41 8.65
CA LEU A 36 5.08 4.81 8.26
C LEU A 36 4.34 5.72 9.23
N GLU A 37 5.08 6.65 9.82
CA GLU A 37 4.55 7.81 10.53
C GLU A 37 4.02 8.87 9.53
N VAL A 38 3.11 8.46 8.64
CA VAL A 38 2.48 9.38 7.68
C VAL A 38 1.37 10.16 8.40
N GLU A 39 1.58 11.46 8.56
CA GLU A 39 0.61 12.40 9.14
C GLU A 39 -0.67 12.54 8.30
N SER A 40 -0.57 12.35 6.98
CA SER A 40 -1.68 12.58 6.05
C SER A 40 -2.55 11.31 5.86
N LYS A 41 -3.66 11.23 6.61
CA LYS A 41 -4.69 10.18 6.45
C LYS A 41 -5.14 9.94 4.98
N PRO A 42 -5.43 10.97 4.16
CA PRO A 42 -5.84 10.76 2.77
C PRO A 42 -4.76 10.11 1.90
N LEU A 43 -3.49 10.40 2.16
CA LEU A 43 -2.37 9.82 1.43
C LEU A 43 -2.21 8.34 1.77
N LYS A 44 -2.28 8.00 3.06
CA LYS A 44 -2.22 6.62 3.55
C LYS A 44 -3.32 5.75 2.95
N ASN A 45 -4.55 6.26 2.91
CA ASN A 45 -5.68 5.54 2.29
C ASN A 45 -5.45 5.28 0.79
N ARG A 46 -4.85 6.24 0.06
CA ARG A 46 -4.52 6.05 -1.36
C ARG A 46 -3.44 4.99 -1.57
N ILE A 47 -2.43 4.95 -0.71
CA ILE A 47 -1.36 3.94 -0.75
C ILE A 47 -1.94 2.56 -0.44
N ALA A 48 -2.70 2.42 0.65
CA ALA A 48 -3.36 1.16 1.04
C ALA A 48 -4.30 0.63 -0.06
N GLY A 49 -5.07 1.52 -0.69
CA GLY A 49 -5.95 1.16 -1.80
C GLY A 49 -5.16 0.63 -2.99
N TYR A 50 -4.08 1.32 -3.39
CA TYR A 50 -3.26 0.88 -4.51
C TYR A 50 -2.51 -0.43 -4.24
N LEU A 51 -2.00 -0.63 -3.02
CA LEU A 51 -1.42 -1.91 -2.58
C LEU A 51 -2.41 -3.06 -2.70
N THR A 52 -3.65 -2.82 -2.27
CA THR A 52 -4.73 -3.81 -2.36
C THR A 52 -5.03 -4.19 -3.82
N SER A 53 -5.06 -3.21 -4.73
CA SER A 53 -5.21 -3.49 -6.16
C SER A 53 -4.05 -4.31 -6.74
N LEU A 54 -2.80 -3.97 -6.39
CA LEU A 54 -1.62 -4.73 -6.85
C LEU A 54 -1.63 -6.16 -6.33
N MET A 55 -2.00 -6.37 -5.06
CA MET A 55 -2.11 -7.69 -4.46
C MET A 55 -3.15 -8.56 -5.14
N LYS A 56 -4.30 -7.99 -5.46
CA LYS A 56 -5.35 -8.69 -6.21
C LYS A 56 -4.89 -9.07 -7.62
N GLN A 57 -4.15 -8.17 -8.29
CA GLN A 57 -3.56 -8.49 -9.60
C GLN A 57 -2.55 -9.65 -9.51
N LYS A 58 -1.68 -9.64 -8.49
CA LYS A 58 -0.69 -10.72 -8.26
C LYS A 58 -1.35 -12.06 -7.90
N ALA A 59 -2.51 -12.05 -7.25
CA ALA A 59 -3.27 -13.26 -6.91
C ALA A 59 -4.06 -13.84 -8.11
N MET A 60 -4.31 -13.04 -9.15
CA MET A 60 -5.01 -13.47 -10.36
C MET A 60 -4.05 -13.91 -11.49
N SER A 61 -2.75 -13.73 -11.30
CA SER A 61 -1.68 -14.17 -12.21
C SER A 61 -1.02 -15.43 -11.69
#